data_AF-A0AAD8UCW3-F1
#
_entry.id   AF-A0AAD8UCW3-F1
#
_cell.length_a   1.000
_cell.length_b   1.000
_cell.length_c   1.000
_cell.angle_alpha   90.00
_cell.angle_beta   90.00
_cell.angle_gamma   90.00
#
_symmetry.space_group_name_H-M   'P 1'
#
loop_
_entity.id
_entity.type
_entity.pdbx_description
1 polymer ?
#
loop_
_entity_poly.entity_id
_entity_poly.type
_entity_poly.pdbx_seq_one_letter_code
_entity_poly.pdbx_strand_id
1 'polypeptide(L)'
;QCSATRPICSRCSTQNVECEWDTPIETTRRQAIVNRLEELEKENNDLHELIRDLYSRPEAEATEIFNRLRSTGDPFHVLDLVRVGDLLLGKQPIEQDSFADRRSKSSPSSSKPSSMREKADMNPLDPED
;
A
#
# COMPACT_ATOMS: atom_id res chain seq x y z
N GLN A 1 -15.15 16.67 22.69
CA GLN A 1 -14.94 15.42 21.92
C GLN A 1 -15.48 15.61 20.50
N CYS A 2 -14.90 15.00 19.46
CA CYS A 2 -15.44 15.05 18.08
C CYS A 2 -16.49 13.94 17.90
N SER A 3 -17.65 14.25 17.31
CA SER A 3 -18.73 13.26 17.11
C SER A 3 -18.61 12.42 15.83
N ALA A 4 -17.59 12.66 15.01
CA ALA A 4 -17.39 11.98 13.71
C ALA A 4 -18.56 12.13 12.70
N THR A 5 -19.54 13.01 12.97
CA THR A 5 -20.68 13.27 12.08
C THR A 5 -20.23 14.13 10.90
N ARG A 6 -20.56 13.72 9.67
CA ARG A 6 -20.30 14.48 8.43
C ARG A 6 -21.57 15.19 7.95
N PRO A 7 -21.49 16.34 7.27
CA PRO A 7 -20.27 17.06 6.86
C PRO A 7 -19.63 17.92 7.96
N ILE A 8 -20.35 18.25 9.04
CA ILE A 8 -19.84 19.06 10.15
C ILE A 8 -20.03 18.29 11.46
N CYS A 9 -18.96 18.11 12.24
CA CYS A 9 -19.07 17.45 13.54
C CYS A 9 -19.78 18.35 14.56
N SER A 10 -20.44 17.76 15.56
CA SER A 10 -21.20 18.49 16.60
C SER A 10 -20.39 19.61 17.26
N ARG A 11 -19.10 19.35 17.56
CA ARG A 11 -18.20 20.36 18.16
C ARG A 11 -18.00 21.56 17.25
N CYS A 12 -17.67 21.34 15.97
CA CYS A 12 -17.43 22.43 15.02
C CYS A 12 -18.71 23.22 14.73
N SER A 13 -19.85 22.54 14.69
CA SER A 13 -21.17 23.17 14.59
C SER A 13 -21.43 24.11 15.78
N THR A 14 -21.24 23.65 17.03
CA THR A 14 -21.45 24.48 18.23
C THR A 14 -20.47 25.64 18.33
N GLN A 15 -19.22 25.46 17.89
CA GLN A 15 -18.18 26.48 17.93
C GLN A 15 -18.22 27.43 16.73
N ASN A 16 -19.10 27.17 15.74
CA ASN A 16 -19.21 27.93 14.50
C ASN A 16 -17.86 28.13 13.78
N VAL A 17 -17.07 27.06 13.72
CA VAL A 17 -15.77 27.01 13.03
C VAL A 17 -15.83 26.09 11.83
N GLU A 18 -14.96 26.32 10.85
CA GLU A 18 -14.81 25.46 9.69
C GLU A 18 -14.41 24.04 10.10
N CYS A 19 -15.09 23.04 9.51
CA CYS A 19 -14.87 21.62 9.82
C CYS A 19 -14.29 20.93 8.60
N GLU A 20 -12.96 20.79 8.58
CA GLU A 20 -12.25 20.13 7.49
C GLU A 20 -12.15 18.62 7.74
N TRP A 21 -12.23 17.85 6.64
CA TRP A 21 -12.02 16.41 6.65
C TRP A 21 -10.98 16.04 5.60
N ASP A 22 -10.07 15.14 5.97
CA ASP A 22 -9.03 14.62 5.10
C ASP A 22 -9.58 13.72 3.97
N THR A 23 -10.89 13.46 3.94
CA THR A 23 -11.53 12.57 2.96
C THR A 23 -12.89 13.12 2.51
N PRO A 24 -13.31 12.86 1.24
CA PRO A 24 -14.64 13.22 0.74
C PRO A 24 -15.78 12.72 1.63
N ILE A 25 -16.88 13.46 1.69
CA ILE A 25 -18.04 13.20 2.57
C ILE A 25 -18.55 11.75 2.43
N GLU A 26 -18.56 11.23 1.21
CA GLU A 26 -19.06 9.87 0.87
C GLU A 26 -18.08 8.73 1.20
N THR A 27 -16.85 9.04 1.61
CA THR A 27 -15.82 8.03 1.86
C THR A 27 -15.45 7.98 3.33
N THR A 28 -15.53 6.78 3.90
CA THR A 28 -14.97 6.54 5.23
C THR A 28 -13.45 6.69 5.18
N ARG A 29 -12.83 7.09 6.30
CA ARG A 29 -11.36 7.16 6.40
C ARG A 29 -10.69 5.84 6.00
N ARG A 30 -11.29 4.70 6.38
CA ARG A 30 -10.80 3.38 6.00
C ARG A 30 -10.84 3.18 4.48
N GLN A 31 -11.95 3.53 3.84
CA GLN A 31 -12.09 3.41 2.39
C GLN A 31 -11.09 4.30 1.65
N ALA A 32 -10.89 5.54 2.11
CA ALA A 32 -9.91 6.44 1.50
C ALA A 32 -8.48 5.90 1.58
N ILE A 33 -8.11 5.26 2.70
CA ILE A 33 -6.80 4.60 2.83
C ILE A 33 -6.68 3.44 1.84
N VAL A 34 -7.70 2.59 1.72
CA VAL A 34 -7.70 1.46 0.77
C VAL A 34 -7.55 1.97 -0.66
N ASN A 35 -8.36 2.95 -1.07
CA ASN A 35 -8.26 3.54 -2.41
C ASN A 35 -6.86 4.09 -2.68
N ARG A 36 -6.26 4.79 -1.70
CA ARG A 36 -4.91 5.33 -1.85
C ARG A 36 -3.85 4.23 -1.94
N LEU A 37 -4.02 3.12 -1.21
CA LEU A 37 -3.13 1.97 -1.34
C LEU A 37 -3.23 1.35 -2.73
N GLU A 38 -4.45 1.16 -3.25
CA GLU A 38 -4.67 0.62 -4.60
C GLU A 38 -4.07 1.53 -5.69
N GLU A 39 -4.22 2.85 -5.56
CA GLU A 39 -3.58 3.83 -6.45
C GLU A 39 -2.05 3.71 -6.41
N LEU A 40 -1.45 3.67 -5.23
CA LEU A 40 -0.01 3.57 -5.06
C LEU A 40 0.55 2.22 -5.55
N GLU A 41 -0.18 1.13 -5.34
CA GLU A 41 0.17 -0.19 -5.86
C GLU A 41 0.11 -0.21 -7.39
N LYS A 42 -0.91 0.41 -7.99
CA LYS A 42 -0.99 0.58 -9.44
C LYS A 42 0.18 1.41 -9.98
N GLU A 43 0.44 2.58 -9.40
CA GLU A 43 1.58 3.42 -9.80
C GLU A 43 2.91 2.67 -9.68
N ASN A 44 3.09 1.88 -8.62
CA ASN A 44 4.29 1.08 -8.43
C ASN A 44 4.45 0.02 -9.53
N ASN A 45 3.36 -0.70 -9.85
CA ASN A 45 3.34 -1.69 -10.91
C ASN A 45 3.62 -1.06 -12.28
N ASP A 46 3.02 0.08 -12.58
CA ASP A 46 3.24 0.84 -13.82
C ASP A 46 4.72 1.26 -13.95
N LEU A 47 5.34 1.78 -12.88
CA LEU A 47 6.77 2.12 -12.90
C LEU A 47 7.67 0.88 -13.07
N HIS A 48 7.32 -0.23 -12.46
CA HIS A 48 8.02 -1.50 -12.65
C HIS A 48 7.90 -2.03 -14.08
N GLU A 49 6.74 -1.85 -14.73
CA GLU A 49 6.53 -2.16 -16.14
C GLU A 49 7.41 -1.28 -17.04
N LEU A 50 7.45 0.03 -16.80
CA LEU A 50 8.30 0.93 -17.57
C LEU A 50 9.79 0.59 -17.45
N ILE A 51 10.26 0.26 -16.24
CA ILE A 51 11.64 -0.21 -16.03
C ILE A 51 11.88 -1.51 -16.78
N ARG A 52 10.91 -2.43 -16.77
CA ARG A 52 10.96 -3.68 -17.53
C ARG A 52 11.13 -3.42 -19.02
N ASP A 53 10.31 -2.54 -19.57
CA ASP A 53 10.40 -2.15 -20.97
C ASP A 53 11.77 -1.58 -21.34
N LEU A 54 12.39 -0.80 -20.45
CA LEU A 54 13.73 -0.26 -20.67
C LEU A 54 14.83 -1.34 -20.72
N TYR A 55 14.74 -2.40 -19.90
CA TYR A 55 15.81 -3.42 -19.86
C TYR A 55 15.54 -4.65 -20.75
N SER A 56 14.29 -4.97 -21.06
CA SER A 56 13.94 -6.21 -21.78
C SER A 56 13.70 -6.02 -23.27
N ARG A 57 13.41 -4.80 -23.73
CA ARG A 57 13.16 -4.52 -25.15
C ARG A 57 14.46 -4.37 -25.93
N PRO A 58 14.43 -4.49 -27.28
CA PRO A 58 15.57 -4.19 -28.12
C PRO A 58 16.11 -2.78 -27.87
N GLU A 59 17.44 -2.61 -27.96
CA GLU A 59 18.14 -1.34 -27.66
C GLU A 59 17.52 -0.11 -28.33
N ALA A 60 17.11 -0.24 -29.60
CA ALA A 60 16.48 0.84 -30.35
C ALA A 60 15.13 1.28 -29.74
N GLU A 61 14.33 0.32 -29.27
CA GLU A 61 13.05 0.61 -28.60
C GLU A 61 13.29 1.20 -27.21
N ALA A 62 14.18 0.60 -26.42
CA ALA A 62 14.54 1.09 -25.09
C ALA A 62 15.07 2.53 -25.13
N THR A 63 15.93 2.85 -26.11
CA THR A 63 16.46 4.20 -26.34
C THR A 63 15.34 5.19 -26.65
N GLU A 64 14.37 4.81 -27.48
CA GLU A 64 13.24 5.68 -27.81
C GLU A 64 12.33 5.93 -26.59
N ILE A 65 12.06 4.89 -25.79
CA ILE A 65 11.33 5.03 -24.51
C ILE A 65 12.06 6.00 -23.59
N PHE A 66 13.38 5.86 -23.45
CA PHE A 66 14.21 6.75 -22.64
C PHE A 66 14.19 8.20 -23.16
N ASN A 67 14.30 8.41 -24.47
CA ASN A 67 14.25 9.74 -25.08
C ASN A 67 12.91 10.43 -24.83
N ARG A 68 11.80 9.69 -24.91
CA ARG A 68 10.46 10.20 -24.59
C ARG A 68 10.37 10.59 -23.12
N LEU A 69 10.85 9.72 -22.22
CA LEU A 69 10.88 10.01 -20.78
C LEU A 69 11.67 11.29 -20.47
N ARG A 70 12.82 11.51 -21.12
CA ARG A 70 13.59 12.75 -20.98
C ARG A 70 12.88 13.99 -21.52
N SER A 71 12.06 13.81 -22.56
CA SER A 71 11.37 14.92 -23.24
C SER A 71 10.10 15.35 -22.52
N THR A 72 9.33 14.40 -21.99
CA THR A 72 8.05 14.67 -21.30
C THR A 72 8.23 14.88 -19.81
N GLY A 73 9.19 14.18 -19.18
CA GLY A 73 9.31 14.11 -17.72
C GLY A 73 8.18 13.35 -17.03
N ASP A 74 7.30 12.71 -17.80
CA ASP A 74 6.13 11.98 -17.30
C ASP A 74 6.23 10.49 -17.65
N PRO A 75 6.57 9.62 -16.68
CA PRO A 75 6.71 8.18 -16.91
C PRO A 75 5.39 7.49 -17.23
N PHE A 76 4.26 7.94 -16.67
CA PHE A 76 2.97 7.30 -16.90
C PHE A 76 2.47 7.56 -18.31
N HIS A 77 2.62 8.80 -18.80
CA HIS A 77 2.30 9.12 -20.18
C HIS A 77 3.15 8.33 -21.18
N VAL A 78 4.44 8.15 -20.90
CA VAL A 78 5.32 7.34 -21.76
C VAL A 78 4.89 5.87 -21.76
N LEU A 79 4.54 5.31 -20.61
CA LEU A 79 4.05 3.95 -20.51
C LEU A 79 2.75 3.74 -21.31
N ASP A 80 1.81 4.70 -21.26
CA ASP A 80 0.60 4.65 -22.07
C ASP A 80 0.91 4.64 -23.57
N LEU A 81 1.87 5.44 -24.03
CA LEU A 81 2.32 5.43 -25.42
C LEU A 81 2.93 4.09 -25.83
N VAL A 82 3.72 3.47 -24.93
CA VAL A 82 4.30 2.14 -25.16
C VAL A 82 3.19 1.09 -25.29
N ARG A 83 2.24 1.05 -24.35
CA ARG A 83 1.08 0.14 -24.38
C ARG A 83 0.26 0.31 -25.65
N VAL A 84 -0.04 1.55 -26.06
CA VAL A 84 -0.75 1.84 -27.31
C VAL A 84 0.07 1.36 -28.52
N GLY A 85 1.38 1.61 -28.52
CA GLY A 85 2.28 1.13 -29.57
C GLY A 85 2.28 -0.39 -29.69
N ASP A 86 2.32 -1.10 -28.58
CA ASP A 86 2.28 -2.57 -28.55
C ASP A 86 0.97 -3.12 -29.09
N LEU A 87 -0.16 -2.51 -28.73
CA LEU A 87 -1.48 -2.88 -29.26
C LEU A 87 -1.55 -2.73 -30.79
N LEU A 88 -0.98 -1.64 -31.33
CA LEU A 88 -0.96 -1.38 -32.77
C LEU A 88 -0.01 -2.33 -33.52
N LEU A 89 1.08 -2.76 -32.88
CA LEU A 89 2.05 -3.68 -33.44
C LEU A 89 1.71 -5.16 -33.18
N GLY A 90 0.63 -5.44 -32.46
CA GLY A 90 0.21 -6.80 -32.10
C GLY A 90 1.20 -7.52 -31.18
N LYS A 91 2.00 -6.78 -30.40
CA LYS A 91 2.93 -7.36 -29.42
C LYS A 91 2.12 -7.84 -28.22
N GLN A 92 2.35 -9.08 -27.79
CA GLN A 92 1.74 -9.56 -26.54
C GLN A 92 2.56 -9.07 -25.35
N PRO A 93 1.89 -8.74 -24.22
CA PRO A 93 2.59 -8.43 -22.98
C PRO A 93 3.53 -9.58 -22.63
N ILE A 94 4.78 -9.24 -22.28
CA ILE A 94 5.73 -10.23 -21.75
C ILE A 94 5.27 -10.56 -20.33
N GLU A 95 4.38 -11.54 -20.20
CA GLU A 95 4.01 -12.12 -18.92
C GLU A 95 5.23 -12.85 -18.36
N GLN A 96 5.83 -12.32 -17.28
CA GLN A 96 6.87 -13.08 -16.57
C GLN A 96 6.81 -12.95 -15.04
N ASP A 97 6.98 -14.15 -14.48
CA ASP A 97 6.95 -14.66 -13.11
C ASP A 97 7.12 -13.64 -11.98
N SER A 98 6.20 -13.78 -11.03
CA SER A 98 6.12 -13.15 -9.73
C SER A 98 7.42 -13.23 -8.94
N PHE A 99 8.29 -12.22 -9.09
CA PHE A 99 9.30 -11.88 -8.08
C PHE A 99 8.69 -11.38 -6.76
N ALA A 100 7.36 -11.23 -6.69
CA ALA A 100 6.60 -10.78 -5.52
C ALA A 100 6.63 -11.76 -4.33
N ASP A 101 7.00 -13.03 -4.51
CA ASP A 101 6.90 -14.04 -3.44
C ASP A 101 8.00 -13.94 -2.36
N ARG A 102 9.01 -13.07 -2.53
CA ARG A 102 10.11 -12.97 -1.55
C ARG A 102 9.87 -11.97 -0.42
N ARG A 103 8.87 -11.10 -0.50
CA ARG A 103 8.65 -10.03 0.49
C ARG A 103 7.63 -10.35 1.58
N SER A 104 6.95 -11.51 1.51
CA SER A 104 5.95 -11.93 2.50
C SER A 104 6.47 -12.79 3.65
N LYS A 105 7.78 -13.09 3.72
CA LYS A 105 8.41 -13.82 4.84
C LYS A 105 9.16 -12.90 5.80
N SER A 106 8.49 -11.89 6.33
CA SER A 106 8.94 -11.24 7.57
C SER A 106 7.74 -11.02 8.47
N SER A 107 7.27 -12.11 9.08
CA SER A 107 6.37 -12.06 10.21
C SER A 107 7.08 -11.36 11.39
N PRO A 108 6.45 -10.39 12.07
CA PRO A 108 6.93 -9.97 13.38
C PRO A 108 6.51 -11.04 14.40
N SER A 109 7.49 -11.74 14.97
CA SER A 109 7.27 -12.60 16.13
C SER A 109 6.83 -11.74 17.31
N SER A 110 5.53 -11.72 17.58
CA SER A 110 4.99 -11.15 18.81
C SER A 110 5.27 -12.12 19.96
N SER A 111 6.42 -11.93 20.61
CA SER A 111 6.75 -12.60 21.87
C SER A 111 5.77 -12.14 22.95
N LYS A 112 4.81 -12.99 23.33
CA LYS A 112 4.07 -12.82 24.57
C LYS A 112 5.03 -13.07 25.75
N PRO A 113 5.08 -12.22 26.78
CA PRO A 113 5.77 -12.56 28.01
C PRO A 113 4.92 -13.53 28.84
N SER A 114 5.51 -14.68 29.19
CA SER A 114 4.96 -15.63 30.15
C SER A 114 4.98 -15.02 31.54
N SER A 115 3.81 -14.70 32.09
CA SER A 115 3.63 -14.39 33.51
C SER A 115 3.70 -15.69 34.31
N MET A 116 4.83 -15.93 34.96
CA MET A 116 4.98 -17.03 35.92
C MET A 116 4.13 -16.74 37.15
N ARG A 117 3.16 -17.62 37.46
CA ARG A 117 2.51 -17.68 38.77
C ARG A 117 3.40 -18.52 39.68
N GLU A 118 4.03 -17.85 40.64
CA GLU A 118 4.75 -18.48 41.75
C GLU A 118 3.78 -19.34 42.58
N LYS A 119 4.16 -20.61 42.79
CA LYS A 119 3.51 -21.52 43.72
C LYS A 119 3.97 -21.16 45.14
N ALA A 120 3.03 -20.79 46.01
CA ALA A 120 3.23 -20.87 47.44
C ALA A 120 2.80 -22.27 47.90
N ASP A 121 3.80 -23.10 48.17
CA ASP A 121 3.70 -24.33 48.95
C ASP A 121 3.44 -23.92 50.41
N MET A 122 2.26 -24.27 50.94
CA MET A 122 1.98 -24.21 52.38
C MET A 122 1.61 -25.62 52.82
N ASN A 123 2.59 -26.26 53.47
CA ASN A 123 2.46 -27.53 54.17
C ASN A 123 1.37 -27.44 55.26
N PRO A 124 0.46 -28.42 55.34
CA PRO A 124 -0.24 -28.74 56.57
C PRO A 124 0.67 -29.58 57.47
N LEU A 125 0.91 -29.12 58.70
CA LEU A 125 1.46 -29.93 59.78
C LEU A 125 0.39 -30.96 60.20
N ASP A 126 0.79 -32.23 60.24
CA ASP A 126 0.02 -33.33 60.83
C ASP A 126 -0.24 -33.12 62.34
N PRO A 127 -1.30 -33.72 62.89
CA PRO A 127 -1.58 -33.75 64.32
C PRO A 127 -0.92 -34.97 64.99
N GLU A 128 -0.17 -34.77 66.07
CA GLU A 128 0.13 -35.82 67.05
C GLU A 128 -0.03 -35.28 68.49
N ASP A 129 -0.78 -36.06 69.28
CA ASP A 129 -1.12 -36.07 70.73
C ASP A 129 -1.79 -34.86 71.42
#